data_AF-X0WGK3-F1
#
_entry.id   AF-X0WGK3-F1
#
_cell.length_a   1.000
_cell.length_b   1.000
_cell.length_c   1.000
_cell.angle_alpha   90.00
_cell.angle_beta   90.00
_cell.angle_gamma   90.00
#
_symmetry.space_group_name_H-M   'P 1'
#
loop_
_entity.id
_entity.type
_entity.pdbx_description
1 polymer ?
#
loop_
_entity_poly.entity_id
_entity_poly.type
_entity_poly.pdbx_seq_one_letter_code
_entity_poly.pdbx_strand_id
1 'polypeptide(L)'
;MTRKRRGRGEGSVFQRKDRIWCGSVSAGYNAQGRRRRRYAYGKTKAEVQEKLREIQHEGIPEVTRLTVGEYLTRWLETVVKPTLAPSTY
;
A
#
# COMPACT_ATOMS: atom_id res chain seq x y z
N MET A 1 29.46 -12.88 13.91
CA MET A 1 28.63 -13.54 12.87
C MET A 1 28.20 -12.51 11.84
N THR A 2 28.74 -12.59 10.62
CA THR A 2 28.42 -11.65 9.52
C THR A 2 26.97 -11.85 9.09
N ARG A 3 26.09 -10.89 9.40
CA ARG A 3 24.67 -10.97 9.05
C ARG A 3 24.53 -10.93 7.53
N LYS A 4 24.16 -12.06 6.91
CA LYS A 4 23.92 -12.16 5.47
C LYS A 4 22.97 -11.02 5.03
N ARG A 5 23.42 -10.22 4.06
CA ARG A 5 22.66 -9.08 3.52
C ARG A 5 21.30 -9.59 3.01
N ARG A 6 20.22 -8.85 3.31
CA ARG A 6 18.89 -9.16 2.77
C ARG A 6 18.94 -9.10 1.24
N GLY A 7 18.16 -9.93 0.57
CA GLY A 7 18.00 -9.85 -0.88
C GLY A 7 17.40 -8.50 -1.28
N ARG A 8 17.64 -8.09 -2.52
CA ARG A 8 17.08 -6.85 -3.07
C ARG A 8 15.56 -7.02 -3.25
N GLY A 9 14.78 -6.01 -2.87
CA GLY A 9 13.32 -6.02 -3.03
C GLY A 9 12.54 -6.88 -2.01
N GLU A 10 13.18 -7.45 -0.99
CA GLU A 10 12.51 -8.32 0.00
C GLU A 10 11.66 -7.54 1.02
N GLY A 11 11.84 -6.22 1.11
CA GLY A 11 11.12 -5.37 2.05
C GLY A 11 11.35 -5.77 3.52
N SER A 12 10.24 -5.83 4.28
CA SER A 12 10.22 -6.09 5.72
C SER A 12 10.00 -7.57 6.07
N VAL A 13 10.52 -8.51 5.27
CA VAL A 13 10.39 -9.95 5.52
C VAL A 13 11.49 -10.46 6.47
N PHE A 14 11.10 -11.17 7.52
CA PHE A 14 12.00 -11.77 8.51
C PHE A 14 11.39 -13.03 9.14
N GLN A 15 12.24 -13.91 9.67
CA GLN A 15 11.80 -15.09 10.42
C GLN A 15 11.73 -14.75 11.91
N ARG A 16 10.62 -15.12 12.57
CA ARG A 16 10.42 -14.97 14.01
C ARG A 16 11.06 -16.15 14.78
N LYS A 17 11.09 -16.05 16.11
CA LYS A 17 11.65 -17.08 17.00
C LYS A 17 10.91 -18.42 16.92
N ASP A 18 9.63 -18.39 16.57
CA ASP A 18 8.74 -19.54 16.34
C ASP A 18 8.96 -20.22 14.96
N ARG A 19 10.02 -19.83 14.23
CA ARG A 19 10.36 -20.28 12.87
C ARG A 19 9.35 -19.88 11.78
N ILE A 20 8.36 -19.04 12.10
CA ILE A 20 7.39 -18.54 11.11
C ILE A 20 7.99 -17.33 10.38
N TRP A 21 7.82 -17.29 9.06
CA TRP A 21 8.20 -16.13 8.25
C TRP A 21 7.09 -15.08 8.33
N CYS A 22 7.49 -13.83 8.51
CA CYS A 22 6.62 -12.68 8.64
C CYS A 22 7.09 -11.57 7.71
N GLY A 23 6.14 -10.84 7.14
CA GLY A 23 6.42 -9.67 6.31
C GLY A 23 5.34 -8.62 6.45
N SER A 24 5.65 -7.37 6.14
CA SER A 24 4.67 -6.28 6.19
C SER A 24 4.80 -5.33 5.02
N VAL A 25 3.66 -4.83 4.55
CA VAL A 25 3.54 -3.79 3.54
C VAL A 25 2.65 -2.65 4.05
N SER A 26 2.94 -1.43 3.58
CA SER A 26 2.09 -0.26 3.81
C SER A 26 0.94 -0.23 2.81
N ALA A 27 -0.30 -0.20 3.30
CA ALA A 27 -1.52 -0.09 2.51
C ALA A 27 -2.09 1.35 2.60
N GLY A 28 -1.23 2.36 2.48
CA GLY A 28 -1.61 3.78 2.60
C GLY A 28 -1.88 4.28 4.03
N TYR A 29 -2.67 5.35 4.14
CA TYR A 29 -3.10 5.99 5.39
C TYR A 29 -4.61 5.87 5.56
N ASN A 30 -5.10 5.79 6.80
CA ASN A 30 -6.52 5.90 7.08
C ASN A 30 -6.98 7.37 7.07
N ALA A 31 -8.28 7.62 7.17
CA ALA A 31 -8.86 8.96 7.21
C ALA A 31 -8.34 9.82 8.38
N GLN A 32 -7.77 9.18 9.40
CA GLN A 32 -7.16 9.81 10.57
C GLN A 32 -5.63 10.00 10.44
N GLY A 33 -5.06 9.83 9.25
CA GLY A 33 -3.63 10.02 8.97
C GLY A 33 -2.70 8.95 9.54
N ARG A 34 -3.23 7.85 10.08
CA ARG A 34 -2.43 6.71 10.58
C ARG A 34 -2.12 5.73 9.46
N ARG A 35 -0.85 5.31 9.41
CA ARG A 35 -0.36 4.34 8.42
C ARG A 35 -1.03 2.98 8.61
N ARG A 36 -1.68 2.48 7.56
CA ARG A 36 -2.25 1.12 7.54
C ARG A 36 -1.15 0.16 7.13
N ARG A 37 -0.81 -0.79 8.00
CA ARG A 37 0.14 -1.87 7.69
C ARG A 37 -0.62 -3.18 7.58
N ARG A 38 -0.37 -3.93 6.50
CA ARG A 38 -0.84 -5.30 6.33
C ARG A 38 0.33 -6.24 6.54
N TYR A 39 0.07 -7.37 7.19
CA TYR A 39 1.07 -8.38 7.53
C TYR A 39 0.75 -9.68 6.80
N ALA A 40 1.79 -10.38 6.36
CA ALA A 40 1.71 -11.70 5.77
C ALA A 40 2.58 -12.68 6.57
N TYR A 41 2.08 -13.91 6.71
CA TYR A 41 2.72 -14.98 7.46
C TYR A 41 2.80 -16.25 6.59
N GLY A 42 3.87 -17.03 6.77
CA GLY A 42 4.10 -18.24 6.00
C GLY A 42 5.18 -19.14 6.59
N LYS A 43 5.28 -20.35 6.07
CA LYS A 43 6.31 -21.33 6.48
C LYS A 43 7.63 -21.08 5.78
N THR A 44 7.59 -20.43 4.62
CA THR A 44 8.79 -20.10 3.83
C THR A 44 8.86 -18.62 3.51
N LYS A 45 10.06 -18.15 3.19
CA LYS A 45 10.30 -16.78 2.75
C LYS A 45 9.57 -16.45 1.45
N ALA A 46 9.58 -17.37 0.49
CA ALA A 46 8.99 -17.18 -0.84
C ALA A 46 7.46 -17.01 -0.74
N GLU A 47 6.81 -17.84 0.07
CA GLU A 47 5.37 -17.76 0.34
C GLU A 47 4.96 -16.39 0.92
N VAL A 48 5.75 -15.86 1.86
CA VAL A 48 5.48 -14.53 2.43
C VAL A 48 5.70 -13.43 1.41
N GLN A 49 6.70 -13.56 0.53
CA GLN A 49 6.95 -12.59 -0.53
C GLN A 49 5.82 -12.55 -1.55
N GLU A 50 5.29 -13.71 -1.94
CA GLU A 50 4.15 -13.82 -2.85
C GLU A 50 2.90 -13.19 -2.26
N LYS A 51 2.54 -13.56 -1.02
CA LYS A 51 1.43 -12.94 -0.28
C LYS A 51 1.57 -11.41 -0.15
N LEU A 52 2.80 -10.92 0.07
CA LEU A 52 3.04 -9.48 0.12
C LEU A 52 2.91 -8.78 -1.24
N ARG A 53 3.17 -9.47 -2.35
CA ARG A 53 2.96 -8.94 -3.70
C ARG A 53 1.47 -8.85 -4.01
N GLU A 54 0.70 -9.89 -3.69
CA GLU A 54 -0.76 -9.88 -3.83
C GLU A 54 -1.39 -8.72 -3.07
N ILE A 55 -1.02 -8.54 -1.81
CA ILE A 55 -1.52 -7.43 -0.99
C ILE A 55 -1.15 -6.05 -1.59
N GLN A 56 0.01 -5.94 -2.25
CA GLN A 56 0.38 -4.70 -2.95
C GLN A 56 -0.51 -4.46 -4.17
N HIS A 57 -0.83 -5.50 -4.93
CA HIS A 57 -1.70 -5.41 -6.10
C HIS A 57 -3.14 -5.03 -5.71
N GLU A 58 -3.68 -5.57 -4.61
CA GLU A 58 -5.02 -5.19 -4.11
C GLU A 58 -5.12 -3.72 -3.67
N GLY A 59 -4.01 -3.12 -3.23
CA GLY A 59 -3.96 -1.75 -2.78
C GLY A 59 -3.85 -0.72 -3.90
N ILE A 60 -3.59 -1.18 -5.13
CA ILE A 60 -3.66 -0.33 -6.32
C ILE A 60 -5.16 -0.25 -6.66
N PRO A 61 -5.77 0.95 -6.60
CA PRO A 61 -7.12 1.10 -7.12
C PRO A 61 -7.13 0.50 -8.52
N GLU A 62 -8.11 -0.35 -8.81
CA GLU A 62 -8.33 -0.85 -10.15
C GLU A 62 -8.13 0.32 -11.10
N VAL A 63 -7.22 0.17 -12.08
CA VAL A 63 -6.86 1.24 -13.01
C VAL A 63 -8.12 1.53 -13.81
N THR A 64 -8.98 2.35 -13.24
CA THR A 64 -10.06 3.01 -13.94
C THR A 64 -9.30 3.76 -15.01
N ARG A 65 -9.59 3.44 -16.28
CA ARG A 65 -9.08 4.18 -17.43
C ARG A 65 -9.69 5.58 -17.39
N LEU A 66 -9.28 6.35 -16.39
CA LEU A 66 -9.64 7.72 -16.21
C LEU A 66 -8.60 8.50 -17.00
N THR A 67 -9.07 9.20 -18.02
CA THR A 67 -8.25 10.21 -18.67
C THR A 67 -7.88 11.27 -17.65
N VAL A 68 -6.77 11.99 -17.89
CA VAL A 68 -6.37 13.11 -17.04
C VAL A 68 -7.49 14.15 -16.92
N GLY A 69 -8.27 14.36 -18.01
CA GLY A 69 -9.43 15.25 -18.00
C GLY A 69 -10.52 14.82 -17.03
N GLU A 70 -10.94 13.55 -17.07
CA GLU A 70 -11.95 13.00 -16.16
C GLU A 70 -11.48 13.02 -14.70
N TYR A 71 -10.18 12.83 -14.45
CA TYR A 71 -9.61 12.97 -13.11
C TYR A 71 -9.73 14.40 -12.59
N LEU A 72 -9.36 15.38 -13.40
CA LEU A 72 -9.42 16.79 -13.02
C LEU A 72 -10.86 17.26 -12.79
N THR A 73 -11.81 16.84 -13.63
CA THR A 73 -13.24 17.14 -13.42
C THR A 73 -13.72 16.59 -12.08
N ARG A 74 -13.46 15.30 -11.79
CA ARG A 74 -13.83 14.69 -10.52
C ARG A 74 -13.18 15.39 -9.33
N TRP A 75 -11.91 15.79 -9.45
CA TRP A 75 -11.19 16.48 -8.39
C TRP A 75 -11.78 17.87 -8.10
N LEU A 76 -12.11 18.65 -9.13
CA LEU A 76 -12.77 19.94 -8.98
C LEU A 76 -14.13 19.79 -8.26
N GLU A 77 -14.90 18.76 -8.60
CA GLU A 77 -16.23 18.56 -8.02
C GLU A 77 -16.21 18.03 -6.59
N THR A 78 -15.31 17.09 -6.29
CA THR A 78 -15.35 16.34 -5.02
C THR A 78 -14.45 16.95 -3.93
N VAL A 79 -13.42 17.70 -4.32
CA VAL A 79 -12.43 18.25 -3.38
C VAL A 79 -12.49 19.77 -3.35
N VAL A 80 -12.59 20.42 -4.51
CA VAL A 80 -12.49 21.89 -4.60
C VAL A 80 -13.82 22.58 -4.28
N LYS A 81 -14.93 22.24 -4.95
CA LYS A 81 -16.27 22.82 -4.70
C LYS A 81 -16.70 22.87 -3.22
N PRO A 82 -16.58 21.79 -2.41
CA PRO A 82 -17.01 21.84 -1.01
C PRO A 82 -16.14 22.74 -0.12
N THR A 83 -14.96 23.14 -0.59
CA THR A 83 -13.99 23.94 0.18
C THR A 83 -13.96 25.41 -0.26
N LEU A 84 -14.64 25.76 -1.36
CA LEU A 84 -14.68 27.12 -1.89
C LEU A 84 -15.85 27.93 -1.31
N ALA A 85 -15.64 29.24 -1.22
CA ALA A 85 -16.70 30.19 -0.95
C ALA A 85 -17.75 30.15 -2.11
N PRO A 86 -19.02 30.45 -1.85
CA PRO A 86 -20.12 30.29 -2.81
C PRO A 86 -19.93 31.03 -4.15
N SER A 87 -19.05 32.03 -4.21
CA SER A 87 -18.81 32.87 -5.39
C SER A 87 -17.61 32.45 -6.25
N THR A 88 -16.97 31.32 -5.96
CA THR A 88 -15.78 30.88 -6.71
C THR A 88 -16.02 29.51 -7.32
N TYR A 89 -15.85 29.41 -8.64
CA TYR A 89 -15.70 28.17 -9.39
C TYR A 89 -14.28 28.09 -9.92
#